data_AF-A0A218NFT4-F1
#
_entry.id   AF-A0A218NFT4-F1
#
_cell.length_a   1.000
_cell.length_b   1.000
_cell.length_c   1.000
_cell.angle_alpha   90.00
_cell.angle_beta   90.00
_cell.angle_gamma   90.00
#
_symmetry.space_group_name_H-M   'P 1'
#
loop_
_entity.id
_entity.type
_entity.pdbx_description
1 polymer ?
#
loop_
_entity_poly.entity_id
_entity_poly.type
_entity_poly.pdbx_seq_one_letter_code
_entity_poly.pdbx_strand_id
1 'polypeptide(L)'
;IGLFGGAGVGKTVLIQELINNVAKAHGGYSVFAGVGERTREGNDLYHEFIESKVNADPHNPDPSVKSKCALVFGQMNEPPGARARVGLTGLTVAEHFRDQGQDVLFFVDNIFRFT
;
A
#
# COMPACT_ATOMS: atom_id res chain seq x y z
N ILE A 1 10.02 8.67 4.29
CA ILE A 1 9.41 9.99 4.00
C ILE A 1 8.15 10.11 4.86
N GLY A 2 7.91 11.24 5.53
CA GLY A 2 6.69 11.45 6.32
C GLY A 2 5.70 12.35 5.60
N LEU A 3 4.49 11.86 5.33
CA LEU A 3 3.39 12.66 4.77
C LEU A 3 2.48 13.13 5.91
N PHE A 4 2.75 14.34 6.41
CA PHE A 4 1.96 14.96 7.46
C PHE A 4 0.77 15.70 6.85
N GLY A 5 -0.44 15.32 7.25
CA GLY A 5 -1.65 15.95 6.75
C GLY A 5 -2.90 15.45 7.47
N GLY A 6 -3.95 16.28 7.51
CA GLY A 6 -5.24 15.94 8.10
C GLY A 6 -6.05 14.95 7.26
N ALA A 7 -7.32 14.76 7.61
CA ALA A 7 -8.26 14.01 6.79
C ALA A 7 -8.62 14.82 5.52
N GLY A 8 -8.73 14.16 4.36
CA GLY A 8 -9.22 14.78 3.12
C GLY A 8 -8.22 15.67 2.37
N VAL A 9 -6.95 15.77 2.80
CA VAL A 9 -5.95 16.63 2.14
C VAL A 9 -5.23 15.95 0.95
N GLY A 10 -5.71 14.79 0.49
CA GLY A 10 -5.13 14.10 -0.67
C GLY A 10 -3.87 13.27 -0.39
N LYS A 11 -3.61 12.87 0.86
CA LYS A 11 -2.45 12.00 1.20
C LYS A 11 -2.44 10.71 0.39
N THR A 12 -3.59 10.06 0.28
CA THR A 12 -3.75 8.80 -0.46
C THR A 12 -3.43 9.00 -1.94
N VAL A 13 -3.94 10.07 -2.54
CA VAL A 13 -3.65 10.43 -3.95
C VAL A 13 -2.15 10.66 -4.17
N LEU A 14 -1.47 11.34 -3.25
CA LEU A 14 -0.01 11.51 -3.33
C LEU A 14 0.74 10.18 -3.21
N ILE A 15 0.31 9.29 -2.32
CA ILE A 15 0.92 7.95 -2.18
C ILE A 15 0.76 7.16 -3.47
N GLN A 16 -0.44 7.17 -4.05
CA GLN A 16 -0.73 6.49 -5.32
C GLN A 16 0.17 7.02 -6.44
N GLU A 17 0.29 8.34 -6.56
CA GLU A 17 1.09 8.95 -7.62
C GLU A 17 2.58 8.71 -7.44
N LEU A 18 3.06 8.64 -6.19
CA LEU A 18 4.43 8.21 -5.89
C LEU A 18 4.67 6.75 -6.30
N ILE A 19 3.73 5.85 -6.00
CA ILE A 19 3.80 4.43 -6.38
C ILE A 19 3.82 4.31 -7.92
N ASN A 20 2.91 5.00 -8.60
CA ASN A 20 2.79 5.00 -10.06
C ASN A 20 4.08 5.49 -10.74
N ASN A 21 4.64 6.61 -10.27
CA ASN A 21 5.85 7.18 -10.84
C ASN A 21 7.09 6.34 -10.58
N VAL A 22 7.25 5.79 -9.37
CA VAL A 22 8.40 4.93 -9.06
C VAL A 22 8.29 3.57 -9.73
N ALA A 23 7.10 2.98 -9.81
CA ALA A 23 6.89 1.72 -10.53
C ALA A 23 7.21 1.86 -12.04
N LYS A 24 6.85 3.00 -12.66
CA LYS A 24 7.14 3.29 -14.07
C LYS A 24 8.61 3.64 -14.33
N ALA A 25 9.24 4.42 -13.44
CA ALA A 25 10.59 4.94 -13.66
C ALA A 25 11.71 4.02 -13.14
N HIS A 26 11.50 3.30 -12.04
CA HIS A 26 12.55 2.56 -11.34
C HIS A 26 12.35 1.04 -11.33
N GLY A 27 11.25 0.52 -11.90
CA GLY A 27 11.01 -0.93 -12.01
C GLY A 27 10.78 -1.69 -10.70
N GLY A 28 10.98 -1.03 -9.55
CA GLY A 28 10.84 -1.57 -8.21
C GLY A 28 9.42 -1.90 -7.78
N TYR A 29 9.29 -2.41 -6.56
CA TYR A 29 8.03 -2.82 -5.96
C TYR A 29 7.57 -1.83 -4.87
N SER A 30 6.28 -1.81 -4.60
CA SER A 30 5.70 -1.05 -3.50
C SER A 30 4.98 -1.96 -2.53
N VAL A 31 4.99 -1.60 -1.25
CA VAL A 31 4.23 -2.26 -0.21
C VAL A 31 3.46 -1.20 0.57
N PHE A 32 2.15 -1.35 0.66
CA PHE A 32 1.27 -0.47 1.41
C PHE A 32 0.73 -1.20 2.64
N ALA A 33 1.01 -0.69 3.83
CA ALA A 33 0.46 -1.15 5.10
C ALA A 33 -0.60 -0.18 5.62
N GLY A 34 -1.88 -0.58 5.47
CA GLY A 34 -3.05 0.10 6.01
C GLY A 34 -3.26 -0.23 7.49
N VAL A 35 -2.61 0.50 8.40
CA VAL A 35 -2.70 0.37 9.86
C VAL A 35 -3.90 1.15 10.38
N GLY A 36 -4.98 0.43 10.65
CA GLY A 36 -6.20 0.98 11.22
C GLY A 36 -6.92 1.92 10.28
N GLU A 37 -6.87 1.72 8.97
CA GLU A 37 -7.60 2.57 8.01
C GLU A 37 -9.10 2.27 7.98
N ARG A 38 -9.88 3.15 7.36
CA ARG A 38 -11.31 2.86 7.13
C ARG A 38 -11.42 1.83 6.01
N THR A 39 -12.31 0.85 6.19
CA THR A 39 -12.58 -0.18 5.18
C THR A 39 -12.99 0.43 3.84
N ARG A 40 -13.77 1.52 3.85
CA ARG A 40 -14.13 2.27 2.64
C ARG A 40 -12.88 2.81 1.92
N GLU A 41 -11.99 3.47 2.64
CA GLU A 41 -10.77 4.06 2.07
C GLU A 41 -9.82 2.99 1.52
N GLY A 42 -9.73 1.83 2.18
CA GLY A 42 -8.99 0.68 1.67
C GLY A 42 -9.62 0.04 0.41
N ASN A 43 -10.96 -0.02 0.35
CA ASN A 43 -11.68 -0.51 -0.83
C ASN A 43 -11.50 0.41 -2.03
N ASP A 44 -11.66 1.72 -1.82
CA ASP A 44 -11.48 2.74 -2.86
C ASP A 44 -10.05 2.64 -3.43
N LEU A 45 -9.03 2.57 -2.56
CA LEU A 45 -7.62 2.40 -2.95
C LEU A 45 -7.37 1.11 -3.76
N TYR A 46 -8.01 0.01 -3.38
CA TYR A 46 -7.85 -1.29 -4.06
C TYR A 46 -8.36 -1.24 -5.50
N HIS A 47 -9.57 -0.71 -5.71
CA HIS A 47 -10.14 -0.57 -7.05
C HIS A 47 -9.36 0.44 -7.90
N GLU A 48 -8.91 1.53 -7.29
CA GLU A 48 -8.10 2.53 -7.99
C GLU A 48 -6.75 1.96 -8.48
N PHE A 49 -6.12 1.07 -7.71
CA PHE A 49 -4.90 0.36 -8.16
C PHE A 49 -5.14 -0.61 -9.31
N ILE A 50 -6.34 -1.18 -9.41
CA ILE A 50 -6.74 -2.00 -10.55
C ILE A 50 -6.99 -1.12 -11.78
N GLU A 51 -7.79 -0.05 -11.63
CA GLU A 51 -8.13 0.87 -12.72
C GLU A 51 -6.91 1.58 -13.30
N SER A 52 -5.96 1.98 -12.43
CA SER A 52 -4.69 2.60 -12.83
C SER A 52 -3.64 1.61 -13.36
N LYS A 53 -3.95 0.30 -13.39
CA LYS A 53 -3.05 -0.79 -13.81
C LYS A 53 -1.76 -0.91 -12.98
N VAL A 54 -1.77 -0.42 -11.75
CA VAL A 54 -0.70 -0.69 -10.77
C VAL A 54 -0.75 -2.16 -10.33
N ASN A 55 -1.97 -2.67 -10.14
CA ASN A 55 -2.24 -4.06 -9.83
C ASN A 55 -3.15 -4.68 -10.90
N ALA A 56 -2.94 -5.96 -11.19
CA ALA A 56 -3.85 -6.71 -12.05
C ALA A 56 -5.15 -7.02 -11.29
N ASP A 57 -6.28 -6.96 -12.00
CA ASP A 57 -7.57 -7.41 -11.50
C ASP A 57 -7.53 -8.93 -11.26
N PRO A 58 -7.81 -9.44 -10.04
CA PRO A 58 -7.85 -10.88 -9.81
C PRO A 58 -9.07 -11.58 -10.42
N HIS A 59 -10.15 -10.84 -10.73
CA HIS A 59 -11.38 -11.38 -11.32
C HIS A 59 -11.36 -11.37 -12.84
N ASN A 60 -10.68 -10.41 -13.46
CA ASN A 60 -10.52 -10.30 -14.90
C ASN A 60 -9.10 -9.83 -15.29
N PRO A 61 -8.07 -10.68 -15.14
CA PRO A 61 -6.68 -10.26 -15.28
C PRO A 61 -6.33 -9.95 -16.74
N ASP A 62 -5.89 -8.71 -16.99
CA ASP A 62 -5.20 -8.33 -18.22
C ASP A 62 -3.76 -8.90 -18.16
N PRO A 63 -3.37 -9.84 -19.04
CA PRO A 63 -2.04 -10.47 -19.00
C PRO A 63 -0.90 -9.49 -19.28
N SER A 64 -1.18 -8.28 -19.80
CA SER A 64 -0.19 -7.22 -19.97
C SER A 64 0.13 -6.48 -18.67
N VAL A 65 -0.70 -6.61 -17.63
CA VAL A 65 -0.54 -5.93 -16.35
C VAL A 65 0.12 -6.87 -15.34
N LYS A 66 1.25 -6.43 -14.78
CA LYS A 66 1.92 -7.13 -13.67
C LYS A 66 1.78 -6.31 -12.41
N SER A 67 1.24 -6.91 -11.35
CA SER A 67 1.08 -6.22 -10.08
C SER A 67 2.41 -5.73 -9.51
N LYS A 68 2.44 -4.46 -9.12
CA LYS A 68 3.62 -3.78 -8.58
C LYS A 68 3.48 -3.38 -7.12
N CYS A 69 2.28 -3.45 -6.55
CA CYS A 69 2.04 -3.06 -5.17
C CYS A 69 1.40 -4.19 -4.35
N ALA A 70 2.03 -4.56 -3.24
CA ALA A 70 1.42 -5.42 -2.23
C ALA A 70 0.60 -4.58 -1.23
N LEU A 71 -0.63 -4.99 -0.97
CA LEU A 71 -1.54 -4.32 -0.03
C LEU A 71 -1.71 -5.18 1.23
N VAL A 72 -1.43 -4.61 2.39
CA VAL A 72 -1.56 -5.25 3.69
C VAL A 72 -2.48 -4.40 4.56
N PHE A 73 -3.64 -4.92 4.93
CA PHE A 73 -4.66 -4.14 5.65
C PHE A 73 -4.96 -4.71 7.04
N GLY A 74 -5.05 -3.82 8.02
CA GLY A 74 -5.51 -4.10 9.38
C GLY A 74 -6.49 -3.00 9.75
N GLN A 75 -7.73 -3.14 9.31
CA GLN A 75 -8.75 -2.09 9.29
C GLN A 75 -9.19 -1.64 10.70
N MET A 76 -9.87 -0.50 10.81
CA MET A 76 -10.36 0.03 12.09
C MET A 76 -11.24 -0.93 12.90
N ASN A 77 -11.97 -1.82 12.22
CA ASN A 77 -12.85 -2.81 12.84
C ASN A 77 -12.10 -4.03 13.40
N GLU A 78 -10.79 -4.15 13.15
CA GLU A 78 -9.96 -5.23 13.68
C GLU A 78 -9.56 -4.97 15.15
N PRO A 79 -9.35 -6.04 15.95
CA PRO A 79 -8.91 -5.89 17.33
C PRO A 79 -7.56 -5.16 17.40
N PRO A 80 -7.28 -4.43 18.49
CA PRO A 80 -6.07 -3.62 18.61
C PRO A 80 -4.77 -4.43 18.43
N GLY A 81 -4.76 -5.71 18.83
CA GLY A 81 -3.62 -6.60 18.62
C GLY A 81 -3.30 -6.84 17.13
N ALA A 82 -4.31 -6.96 16.27
CA ALA A 82 -4.10 -7.10 14.83
C ALA A 82 -3.57 -5.79 14.22
N ARG A 83 -4.12 -4.65 14.63
CA ARG A 83 -3.67 -3.32 14.17
C ARG A 83 -2.23 -3.00 14.59
N ALA A 84 -1.82 -3.39 15.80
CA ALA A 84 -0.45 -3.21 16.29
C ALA A 84 0.59 -4.13 15.63
N ARG A 85 0.18 -5.03 14.73
CA ARG A 85 1.08 -5.97 14.05
C ARG A 85 1.06 -5.84 12.53
N VAL A 86 0.00 -5.28 11.95
CA VAL A 86 -0.11 -5.17 10.49
C VAL A 86 1.01 -4.36 9.83
N GLY A 87 1.53 -3.34 10.52
CA GLY A 87 2.72 -2.59 10.06
C GLY A 87 3.96 -3.48 9.93
N LEU A 88 4.14 -4.44 10.86
CA LEU A 88 5.24 -5.40 10.81
C LEU A 88 5.04 -6.43 9.68
N THR A 89 3.80 -6.87 9.44
CA THR A 89 3.49 -7.74 8.29
C THR A 89 3.86 -7.06 6.98
N GLY A 90 3.51 -5.78 6.81
CA GLY A 90 3.92 -4.98 5.66
C GLY A 90 5.44 -4.85 5.56
N LEU A 91 6.12 -4.62 6.69
CA LEU A 91 7.58 -4.55 6.73
C LEU A 91 8.21 -5.88 6.27
N THR A 92 7.73 -7.03 6.75
CA THR A 92 8.25 -8.34 6.33
C THR A 92 8.16 -8.53 4.81
N VAL A 93 7.05 -8.12 4.19
CA VAL A 93 6.90 -8.19 2.72
C VAL A 93 7.89 -7.26 2.02
N ALA A 94 8.08 -6.05 2.54
CA ALA A 94 9.03 -5.10 1.97
C ALA A 94 10.49 -5.61 2.10
N GLU A 95 10.85 -6.17 3.26
CA GLU A 95 12.17 -6.76 3.49
C GLU A 95 12.44 -7.93 2.56
N HIS A 96 11.44 -8.77 2.29
CA HIS A 96 11.58 -9.87 1.34
C HIS A 96 12.00 -9.38 -0.06
N PHE A 97 11.34 -8.34 -0.59
CA PHE A 97 11.71 -7.78 -1.90
C PHE A 97 13.06 -7.06 -1.87
N ARG A 98 13.37 -6.36 -0.78
CA ARG A 98 14.68 -5.73 -0.56
C ARG A 98 15.80 -6.78 -0.59
N ASP A 99 15.61 -7.89 0.10
CA ASP A 99 16.61 -8.97 0.20
C ASP A 99 16.80 -9.71 -1.13
N GLN A 100 15.82 -9.61 -2.05
CA GLN A 100 15.93 -10.01 -3.46
C GLN A 100 16.64 -8.96 -4.34
N GLY A 101 17.15 -7.87 -3.76
CA GLY A 101 17.86 -6.80 -4.46
C GLY A 101 16.95 -5.84 -5.22
N GLN A 102 15.66 -5.79 -4.88
CA GLN A 102 14.72 -4.82 -5.48
C GLN A 102 14.72 -3.52 -4.69
N ASP A 103 14.54 -2.40 -5.38
CA ASP A 103 14.18 -1.14 -4.74
C ASP A 103 12.71 -1.21 -4.31
N VAL A 104 12.45 -0.98 -3.02
CA VAL A 104 11.12 -1.10 -2.43
C VAL A 104 10.67 0.22 -1.81
N LEU A 105 9.50 0.69 -2.23
CA LEU A 105 8.79 1.74 -1.51
C LEU A 105 7.84 1.13 -0.49
N PHE A 106 8.08 1.41 0.79
CA PHE A 106 7.21 1.00 1.87
C PHE A 106 6.39 2.18 2.40
N PHE A 107 5.07 2.07 2.33
CA PHE A 107 4.10 3.04 2.83
C PHE A 107 3.37 2.48 4.05
N VAL A 108 3.22 3.32 5.08
CA VAL A 108 2.43 2.99 6.28
C VAL A 108 1.41 4.10 6.49
N ASP A 109 0.13 3.78 6.30
CA ASP A 109 -0.99 4.68 6.64
C ASP A 109 -1.91 3.96 7.63
N ASN A 110 -2.02 4.32 8.90
CA ASN A 110 -1.37 5.44 9.56
C ASN A 110 -0.40 5.00 10.67
N ILE A 111 0.87 5.41 10.58
CA ILE A 111 1.90 5.06 11.59
C ILE A 111 1.52 5.50 13.01
N PHE A 112 0.71 6.55 13.17
CA PHE A 112 0.24 6.98 14.49
C PHE A 112 -0.64 5.93 15.19
N ARG A 113 -1.29 5.02 14.44
CA ARG A 113 -2.16 3.96 14.99
C ARG A 113 -1.41 2.68 15.35
N PHE A 114 -0.10 2.65 15.13
CA PHE A 114 0.76 1.52 15.48
C PHE A 114 1.15 1.51 16.97
N THR A 115 1.02 2.64 17.66
CA THR A 115 1.43 2.84 19.07
C THR A 115 0.31 2.49 20.04
#